data_AF-A0A3R7V9I9-F1
#
_entry.id   AF-A0A3R7V9I9-F1
#
_cell.length_a   1.000
_cell.length_b   1.000
_cell.length_c   1.000
_cell.angle_alpha   90.00
_cell.angle_beta   90.00
_cell.angle_gamma   90.00
#
_symmetry.space_group_name_H-M   'P 1'
#
loop_
_entity.id
_entity.type
_entity.pdbx_description
1 polymer ?
#
loop_
_entity_poly.entity_id
_entity_poly.type
_entity_poly.pdbx_seq_one_letter_code
_entity_poly.pdbx_strand_id
1 'polypeptide(L)'
;MYDLLLLPDFTHLQFFLTCLVAFGGGLIRGYTGFAGALLLLPGFVLIMGPLPALNVVIISGMVGQLIILPNAIKRAQKNVVLSYGGGIFLGVYLGLYFLFQRDVPDITFFMGIFIILATLILVSGWKYKGPINNYTSGSFGTGIGFFAGFFGVPTGPLTGLFFLSLKEDIKIIQANIQCIVILTVFAFFTYFYFIEGFRSDYLLLGLIMSIPLAIGLKTGQYLFTFLPEQVFRPITYICLISLGASLCFNAYK
;
A
#
# COMPACT_ATOMS: atom_id res chain seq x y z
N MET A 1 -1.16 23.49 28.23
CA MET A 1 -2.24 23.57 27.22
C MET A 1 -1.89 22.53 26.18
N TYR A 2 -2.63 21.42 26.11
CA TYR A 2 -2.47 20.43 25.05
C TYR A 2 -3.15 21.01 23.81
N ASP A 3 -2.38 21.33 22.76
CA ASP A 3 -2.97 21.72 21.49
C ASP A 3 -3.88 20.61 20.98
N LEU A 4 -5.19 20.85 20.99
CA LEU A 4 -6.23 19.88 20.66
C LEU A 4 -6.25 19.48 19.17
N LEU A 5 -5.35 20.06 18.36
CA LEU A 5 -5.13 19.77 16.95
C LEU A 5 -3.62 19.55 16.75
N LEU A 6 -3.11 18.39 17.15
CA LEU A 6 -1.79 17.88 16.75
C LEU A 6 -1.79 17.54 15.25
N LEU A 7 -2.05 18.54 14.40
CA LEU A 7 -1.74 18.44 12.99
C LEU A 7 -0.27 18.84 12.83
N PRO A 8 0.52 18.08 12.05
CA PRO A 8 1.87 18.52 11.72
C PRO A 8 1.80 19.88 11.01
N ASP A 9 2.87 20.69 11.11
CA ASP A 9 2.98 22.00 10.44
C ASP A 9 2.92 21.86 8.92
N PHE A 10 1.70 21.80 8.37
CA PHE A 10 1.42 21.68 6.95
C PHE A 10 0.88 23.00 6.43
N THR A 11 1.42 23.45 5.30
CA THR A 11 0.79 24.53 4.53
C THR A 11 -0.58 24.09 4.02
N HIS A 12 -1.49 25.05 3.80
CA HIS A 12 -2.80 24.75 3.19
C HIS A 12 -2.66 24.02 1.84
N LEU A 13 -1.60 24.34 1.08
CA LEU A 13 -1.29 23.66 -0.17
C LEU A 13 -0.91 22.19 0.05
N GLN A 14 0.00 21.88 0.98
CA GLN A 14 0.38 20.49 1.29
C GLN A 14 -0.81 19.69 1.77
N PHE A 15 -1.67 20.26 2.62
CA PHE A 15 -2.89 19.59 3.08
C PHE A 15 -3.84 19.26 1.93
N PHE A 16 -4.10 20.23 1.05
CA PHE A 16 -4.94 20.03 -0.13
C PHE A 16 -4.37 18.96 -1.09
N LEU A 17 -3.06 19.00 -1.35
CA LEU A 17 -2.39 17.99 -2.16
C LEU A 17 -2.47 16.60 -1.52
N THR A 18 -2.34 16.50 -0.19
CA THR A 18 -2.47 15.25 0.55
C THR A 18 -3.89 14.68 0.39
N CYS A 19 -4.92 15.51 0.47
CA CYS A 19 -6.30 15.10 0.19
C CYS A 19 -6.49 14.56 -1.23
N LEU A 20 -5.89 15.22 -2.25
CA LEU A 20 -5.97 14.77 -3.64
C LEU A 20 -5.26 13.43 -3.85
N VAL A 21 -4.07 13.25 -3.27
CA VAL A 21 -3.33 11.98 -3.31
C VAL A 21 -4.12 10.88 -2.60
N ALA A 22 -4.72 11.18 -1.43
CA ALA A 22 -5.56 10.24 -0.70
C ALA A 22 -6.78 9.80 -1.52
N PHE A 23 -7.47 10.76 -2.12
CA PHE A 23 -8.61 10.50 -3.02
C PHE A 23 -8.19 9.69 -4.25
N GLY A 24 -7.12 10.08 -4.94
CA GLY A 24 -6.61 9.38 -6.12
C GLY A 24 -6.18 7.95 -5.80
N GLY A 25 -5.48 7.75 -4.68
CA GLY A 25 -5.10 6.44 -4.18
C GLY A 25 -6.32 5.58 -3.85
N GLY A 26 -7.32 6.18 -3.18
CA GLY A 26 -8.62 5.56 -2.96
C GLY A 26 -9.30 5.16 -4.27
N LEU A 27 -9.36 6.06 -5.26
CA LEU A 27 -10.02 5.85 -6.54
C LEU A 27 -9.40 4.70 -7.33
N ILE A 28 -8.06 4.70 -7.49
CA ILE A 28 -7.37 3.60 -8.16
C ILE A 28 -7.57 2.29 -7.39
N ARG A 29 -7.52 2.31 -6.05
CA ARG A 29 -7.79 1.12 -5.23
C ARG A 29 -9.24 0.63 -5.41
N GLY A 30 -10.21 1.53 -5.48
CA GLY A 30 -11.62 1.19 -5.64
C GLY A 30 -11.91 0.55 -6.99
N TYR A 31 -11.26 1.07 -8.04
CA TYR A 31 -11.43 0.56 -9.39
C TYR A 31 -10.68 -0.76 -9.63
N THR A 32 -9.38 -0.81 -9.27
CA THR A 32 -8.52 -1.97 -9.56
C THR A 32 -8.57 -3.05 -8.49
N GLY A 33 -8.98 -2.71 -7.27
CA GLY A 33 -8.95 -3.57 -6.09
C GLY A 33 -7.59 -3.62 -5.36
N PHE A 34 -6.48 -3.24 -6.01
CA PHE A 34 -5.13 -3.44 -5.47
C PHE A 34 -4.11 -2.30 -5.75
N ALA A 35 -4.23 -1.55 -6.85
CA ALA A 35 -3.18 -0.64 -7.33
C ALA A 35 -3.09 0.70 -6.58
N GLY A 36 -4.15 1.11 -5.87
CA GLY A 36 -4.16 2.44 -5.26
C GLY A 36 -3.13 2.65 -4.15
N ALA A 37 -2.62 1.56 -3.56
CA ALA A 37 -1.57 1.65 -2.55
C ALA A 37 -0.20 2.05 -3.14
N LEU A 38 0.04 1.77 -4.44
CA LEU A 38 1.23 2.23 -5.16
C LEU A 38 1.19 3.73 -5.49
N LEU A 39 0.03 4.36 -5.43
CA LEU A 39 -0.09 5.82 -5.58
C LEU A 39 0.02 6.52 -4.22
N LEU A 40 -0.69 5.99 -3.22
CA LEU A 40 -0.92 6.67 -1.95
C LEU A 40 0.37 7.05 -1.21
N LEU A 41 1.23 6.07 -0.90
CA LEU A 41 2.43 6.34 -0.14
C LEU A 41 3.44 7.19 -0.92
N PRO A 42 3.79 6.85 -2.17
CA PRO A 42 4.72 7.66 -2.97
C PRO A 42 4.26 9.12 -3.15
N GLY A 43 2.95 9.32 -3.32
CA GLY A 43 2.38 10.67 -3.39
C GLY A 43 2.53 11.43 -2.08
N PHE A 44 2.38 10.77 -0.93
CA PHE A 44 2.66 11.39 0.37
C PHE A 44 4.16 11.64 0.56
N VAL A 45 5.04 10.73 0.15
CA VAL A 45 6.50 10.91 0.24
C VAL A 45 6.95 12.20 -0.45
N LEU A 46 6.38 12.53 -1.61
CA LEU A 46 6.68 13.79 -2.31
C LEU A 46 6.23 15.05 -1.56
N ILE A 47 5.29 14.94 -0.62
CA ILE A 47 4.71 16.07 0.11
C ILE A 47 5.37 16.25 1.48
N MET A 48 5.62 15.14 2.18
CA MET A 48 5.99 15.13 3.60
C MET A 48 7.19 14.23 3.94
N GLY A 49 7.81 13.59 2.94
CA GLY A 49 8.91 12.64 3.13
C GLY A 49 8.46 11.25 3.59
N PRO A 50 9.37 10.26 3.61
CA PRO A 50 9.00 8.84 3.78
C PRO A 50 8.43 8.49 5.15
N LEU A 51 9.05 8.98 6.22
CA LEU A 51 8.69 8.69 7.60
C LEU A 51 7.27 9.21 7.96
N PRO A 52 6.96 10.51 7.75
CA PRO A 52 5.60 11.03 7.92
C PRO A 52 4.57 10.31 7.05
N ALA A 53 4.91 10.09 5.77
CA ALA A 53 4.02 9.42 4.82
C ALA A 53 3.63 8.01 5.29
N LEU A 54 4.60 7.21 5.78
CA LEU A 54 4.35 5.87 6.30
C LEU A 54 3.35 5.89 7.46
N ASN A 55 3.54 6.79 8.44
CA ASN A 55 2.62 6.92 9.58
C ASN A 55 1.19 7.23 9.11
N VAL A 56 1.03 8.23 8.23
CA VAL A 56 -0.30 8.62 7.70
C VAL A 56 -0.95 7.47 6.92
N VAL A 57 -0.20 6.73 6.09
CA VAL A 57 -0.72 5.59 5.31
C VAL A 57 -1.15 4.43 6.21
N ILE A 58 -0.37 4.09 7.23
CA ILE A 58 -0.71 3.01 8.17
C ILE A 58 -2.06 3.30 8.84
N ILE A 59 -2.22 4.52 9.38
CA ILE A 59 -3.44 4.92 10.10
C ILE A 59 -4.64 5.02 9.14
N SER A 60 -4.49 5.74 8.03
CA SER A 60 -5.58 5.91 7.05
C SER A 60 -6.01 4.57 6.42
N GLY A 61 -5.05 3.67 6.18
CA GLY A 61 -5.27 2.33 5.66
C GLY A 61 -6.01 1.41 6.62
N MET A 62 -5.70 1.48 7.93
CA MET A 62 -6.38 0.68 8.97
C MET A 62 -7.88 0.93 9.00
N VAL A 63 -8.31 2.20 8.97
CA VAL A 63 -9.73 2.58 9.12
C VAL A 63 -10.61 1.88 8.07
N GLY A 64 -10.22 1.96 6.80
CA GLY A 64 -10.98 1.33 5.71
C GLY A 64 -10.99 -0.21 5.81
N GLN A 65 -9.89 -0.78 6.31
CA GLN A 65 -9.72 -2.22 6.38
C GLN A 65 -10.55 -2.87 7.50
N LEU A 66 -10.69 -2.18 8.64
CA LEU A 66 -11.44 -2.68 9.80
C LEU A 66 -12.91 -2.98 9.47
N ILE A 67 -13.52 -2.23 8.55
CA ILE A 67 -14.91 -2.44 8.13
C ILE A 67 -15.07 -3.74 7.32
N ILE A 68 -14.10 -4.07 6.48
CA ILE A 68 -14.18 -5.20 5.52
C ILE A 68 -13.64 -6.49 6.14
N LEU A 69 -12.73 -6.37 7.11
CA LEU A 69 -11.97 -7.46 7.69
C LEU A 69 -12.82 -8.62 8.24
N PRO A 70 -13.92 -8.40 9.00
CA PRO A 70 -14.68 -9.51 9.57
C PRO A 70 -15.25 -10.46 8.51
N ASN A 71 -15.69 -9.92 7.38
CA ASN A 71 -16.22 -10.71 6.27
C ASN A 71 -15.09 -11.38 5.47
N ALA A 72 -13.94 -10.72 5.33
CA ALA A 72 -12.76 -11.29 4.68
C ALA A 72 -12.24 -12.52 5.45
N ILE A 73 -12.07 -12.43 6.78
CA ILE A 73 -11.58 -13.54 7.61
C ILE A 73 -12.46 -14.78 7.50
N LYS A 74 -13.79 -14.61 7.40
CA LYS A 74 -14.74 -15.72 7.28
C LYS A 74 -14.60 -16.48 5.95
N ARG A 75 -14.18 -15.80 4.87
CA ARG A 75 -14.10 -16.36 3.51
C ARG A 75 -12.68 -16.75 3.09
N ALA A 76 -11.68 -16.26 3.81
CA ALA A 76 -10.28 -16.44 3.46
C ALA A 76 -9.80 -17.88 3.68
N GLN A 77 -8.89 -18.34 2.82
CA GLN A 77 -8.18 -19.61 2.95
C GLN A 77 -7.10 -19.48 4.04
N LYS A 78 -7.48 -19.85 5.27
CA LYS A 78 -6.66 -19.65 6.48
C LYS A 78 -5.22 -20.13 6.33
N ASN A 79 -4.99 -21.33 5.80
CA ASN A 79 -3.63 -21.89 5.69
C ASN A 79 -2.74 -21.04 4.77
N VAL A 80 -3.22 -20.70 3.57
CA VAL A 80 -2.49 -19.87 2.60
C VAL A 80 -2.24 -18.47 3.18
N VAL A 81 -3.28 -17.87 3.78
CA VAL A 81 -3.21 -16.52 4.35
C VAL A 81 -2.28 -16.45 5.56
N LEU A 82 -2.29 -17.46 6.44
CA LEU A 82 -1.40 -17.51 7.60
C LEU A 82 0.05 -17.73 7.18
N SER A 83 0.32 -18.64 6.24
CA SER A 83 1.68 -18.85 5.73
C SER A 83 2.21 -17.62 5.00
N TYR A 84 1.42 -17.04 4.10
CA TYR A 84 1.79 -15.80 3.39
C TYR A 84 1.95 -14.63 4.36
N GLY A 85 1.00 -14.47 5.29
CA GLY A 85 1.00 -13.41 6.30
C GLY A 85 2.18 -13.50 7.25
N GLY A 86 2.55 -14.70 7.70
CA GLY A 86 3.75 -14.93 8.50
C GLY A 86 5.03 -14.58 7.74
N GLY A 87 5.10 -14.95 6.45
CA GLY A 87 6.16 -14.50 5.55
C GLY A 87 6.22 -12.97 5.44
N ILE A 88 5.08 -12.32 5.22
CA ILE A 88 5.00 -10.85 5.15
C ILE A 88 5.51 -10.20 6.43
N PHE A 89 5.16 -10.74 7.59
CA PHE A 89 5.58 -10.17 8.87
C PHE A 89 7.11 -10.18 8.99
N LEU A 90 7.74 -11.32 8.68
CA LEU A 90 9.19 -11.45 8.64
C LEU A 90 9.82 -10.52 7.59
N GLY A 91 9.26 -10.50 6.38
CA GLY A 91 9.73 -9.66 5.29
C GLY A 91 9.70 -8.18 5.64
N VAL A 92 8.56 -7.67 6.13
CA VAL A 92 8.39 -6.26 6.50
C VAL A 92 9.39 -5.85 7.57
N TYR A 93 9.58 -6.64 8.62
CA TYR A 93 10.55 -6.35 9.67
C TYR A 93 11.98 -6.29 9.13
N LEU A 94 12.37 -7.26 8.29
CA LEU A 94 13.69 -7.25 7.63
C LEU A 94 13.84 -6.03 6.71
N GLY A 95 12.83 -5.73 5.90
CA GLY A 95 12.85 -4.60 4.99
C GLY A 95 12.97 -3.27 5.73
N LEU A 96 12.17 -3.06 6.78
CA LEU A 96 12.22 -1.87 7.60
C LEU A 96 13.58 -1.73 8.31
N TYR A 97 14.15 -2.82 8.81
CA TYR A 97 15.50 -2.80 9.38
C TYR A 97 16.56 -2.25 8.41
N PHE A 98 16.47 -2.59 7.11
CA PHE A 98 17.34 -1.99 6.10
C PHE A 98 16.92 -0.58 5.70
N LEU A 99 15.62 -0.25 5.73
CA LEU A 99 15.11 1.10 5.45
C LEU A 99 15.73 2.10 6.43
N PHE A 100 15.71 1.80 7.73
CA PHE A 100 16.24 2.71 8.77
C PHE A 100 17.77 2.83 8.81
N GLN A 101 18.48 2.04 8.00
CA GLN A 101 19.94 2.18 7.81
C GLN A 101 20.31 3.03 6.59
N ARG A 102 19.33 3.47 5.80
CA ARG A 102 19.55 4.23 4.57
C ARG A 102 19.13 5.67 4.73
N ASP A 103 19.81 6.54 3.99
CA ASP A 103 19.44 7.94 3.93
C ASP A 103 18.14 8.14 3.13
N VAL A 104 17.40 9.18 3.49
CA VAL A 104 16.10 9.53 2.87
C VAL A 104 16.16 9.63 1.33
N PRO A 105 17.20 10.24 0.71
CA PRO A 105 17.39 10.25 -0.74
C PRO A 105 17.38 8.86 -1.37
N ASP A 106 18.19 7.93 -0.82
CA ASP A 106 18.33 6.59 -1.37
C ASP A 106 17.02 5.83 -1.32
N ILE A 107 16.31 5.88 -0.19
CA ILE A 107 15.00 5.23 -0.02
C ILE A 107 14.02 5.76 -1.06
N THR A 108 13.97 7.09 -1.23
CA THR A 108 13.06 7.75 -2.17
C THR A 108 13.36 7.35 -3.62
N PHE A 109 14.65 7.28 -3.98
CA PHE A 109 15.10 6.85 -5.30
C PHE A 109 14.74 5.39 -5.59
N PHE A 110 15.07 4.47 -4.68
CA PHE A 110 14.78 3.05 -4.88
C PHE A 110 13.28 2.75 -4.82
N MET A 111 12.50 3.51 -4.04
CA MET A 111 11.04 3.48 -4.07
C MET A 111 10.52 3.78 -5.48
N GLY A 112 11.03 4.83 -6.13
CA GLY A 112 10.68 5.18 -7.49
C GLY A 112 11.00 4.08 -8.50
N ILE A 113 12.21 3.51 -8.44
CA ILE A 113 12.62 2.37 -9.27
C ILE A 113 11.67 1.19 -9.08
N PHE A 114 11.36 0.84 -7.84
CA PHE A 114 10.49 -0.28 -7.53
C PHE A 114 9.08 -0.10 -8.10
N ILE A 115 8.50 1.10 -7.99
CA ILE A 115 7.17 1.40 -8.57
C ILE A 115 7.19 1.24 -10.08
N ILE A 116 8.24 1.73 -10.75
CA ILE A 116 8.38 1.60 -12.21
C ILE A 116 8.48 0.12 -12.59
N LEU A 117 9.35 -0.66 -11.94
CA LEU A 117 9.50 -2.09 -12.20
C LEU A 117 8.20 -2.87 -11.93
N ALA A 118 7.53 -2.61 -10.81
CA ALA A 118 6.24 -3.22 -10.48
C ALA A 118 5.19 -2.88 -11.53
N THR A 119 5.18 -1.63 -12.03
CA THR A 119 4.26 -1.22 -13.10
C THR A 119 4.56 -1.92 -14.41
N LEU A 120 5.83 -2.09 -14.79
CA LEU A 120 6.22 -2.84 -15.99
C LEU A 120 5.80 -4.32 -15.90
N ILE A 121 5.92 -4.94 -14.72
CA ILE A 121 5.40 -6.29 -14.49
C ILE A 121 3.89 -6.34 -14.69
N LEU A 122 3.14 -5.36 -14.18
CA LEU A 122 1.68 -5.27 -14.38
C LEU A 122 1.30 -5.08 -15.86
N VAL A 123 2.08 -4.27 -16.59
CA VAL A 123 1.91 -4.04 -18.04
C VAL A 123 2.15 -5.32 -18.82
N SER A 124 3.17 -6.10 -18.47
CA SER A 124 3.48 -7.38 -19.13
C SER A 124 2.36 -8.42 -19.01
N GLY A 125 1.43 -8.23 -18.07
CA GLY A 125 0.39 -9.20 -17.76
C GLY A 125 0.93 -10.50 -17.20
N TRP A 126 2.15 -10.50 -16.64
CA TRP A 126 2.76 -11.68 -16.06
C TRP A 126 1.87 -12.27 -14.97
N LYS A 127 1.70 -13.59 -15.01
CA LYS A 127 0.92 -14.35 -14.04
C LYS A 127 1.81 -15.42 -13.43
N TYR A 128 1.74 -15.57 -12.12
CA TYR A 128 2.39 -16.69 -11.46
C TYR A 128 1.69 -17.99 -11.87
N LYS A 129 2.47 -19.01 -12.25
CA LYS A 129 1.95 -20.32 -12.67
C LYS A 129 2.45 -21.47 -11.79
N GLY A 130 3.21 -21.15 -10.74
CA GLY A 130 3.77 -22.14 -9.83
C GLY A 130 2.74 -22.68 -8.85
N PRO A 131 3.13 -23.69 -8.04
CA PRO A 131 2.27 -24.24 -7.01
C PRO A 131 1.96 -23.19 -5.94
N ILE A 132 0.75 -23.28 -5.37
CA ILE A 132 0.32 -22.47 -4.22
C ILE A 132 0.15 -23.42 -3.04
N ASN A 133 1.19 -23.48 -2.20
CA ASN A 133 1.25 -24.26 -0.97
C ASN A 133 1.83 -23.39 0.16
N ASN A 134 1.88 -23.91 1.39
CA ASN A 134 2.33 -23.12 2.54
C ASN A 134 3.77 -22.58 2.37
N TYR A 135 4.68 -23.38 1.81
CA TYR A 135 6.07 -22.96 1.58
C TYR A 135 6.17 -21.83 0.56
N THR A 136 5.59 -22.01 -0.63
CA THR A 136 5.57 -20.97 -1.67
C THR A 136 4.85 -19.71 -1.21
N SER A 137 3.74 -19.86 -0.48
CA SER A 137 3.00 -18.73 0.09
C SER A 137 3.87 -17.95 1.09
N GLY A 138 4.57 -18.66 1.99
CA GLY A 138 5.51 -18.05 2.93
C GLY A 138 6.67 -17.33 2.22
N SER A 139 7.31 -17.98 1.24
CA SER A 139 8.42 -17.38 0.49
C SER A 139 8.00 -16.13 -0.30
N PHE A 140 6.84 -16.18 -0.98
CA PHE A 140 6.28 -15.00 -1.63
C PHE A 140 5.96 -13.92 -0.62
N GLY A 141 5.31 -14.28 0.50
CA GLY A 141 5.04 -13.37 1.61
C GLY A 141 6.30 -12.66 2.09
N THR A 142 7.39 -13.39 2.33
CA THR A 142 8.67 -12.83 2.78
C THR A 142 9.28 -11.89 1.76
N GLY A 143 9.36 -12.27 0.48
CA GLY A 143 9.94 -11.41 -0.55
C GLY A 143 9.10 -10.14 -0.77
N ILE A 144 7.79 -10.29 -0.84
CA ILE A 144 6.85 -9.18 -1.01
C ILE A 144 6.82 -8.27 0.22
N GLY A 145 6.90 -8.83 1.42
CA GLY A 145 7.02 -8.10 2.68
C GLY A 145 8.36 -7.36 2.78
N PHE A 146 9.45 -7.98 2.34
CA PHE A 146 10.78 -7.36 2.33
C PHE A 146 10.78 -6.10 1.47
N PHE A 147 10.30 -6.18 0.22
CA PHE A 147 10.21 -4.99 -0.63
C PHE A 147 9.21 -3.96 -0.09
N ALA A 148 8.12 -4.41 0.52
CA ALA A 148 7.19 -3.50 1.17
C ALA A 148 7.87 -2.72 2.29
N GLY A 149 8.54 -3.41 3.22
CA GLY A 149 9.25 -2.78 4.32
C GLY A 149 10.42 -1.91 3.83
N PHE A 150 11.23 -2.40 2.91
CA PHE A 150 12.47 -1.75 2.50
C PHE A 150 12.24 -0.46 1.71
N PHE A 151 11.22 -0.43 0.86
CA PHE A 151 10.85 0.76 0.10
C PHE A 151 9.66 1.51 0.71
N GLY A 152 9.12 1.04 1.84
CA GLY A 152 7.88 1.53 2.42
C GLY A 152 6.61 1.22 1.59
N VAL A 153 6.71 0.80 0.32
CA VAL A 153 5.57 0.74 -0.60
C VAL A 153 4.64 -0.44 -0.30
N PRO A 154 3.32 -0.23 -0.16
CA PRO A 154 2.41 -1.36 -0.05
C PRO A 154 2.36 -2.15 -1.36
N THR A 155 2.69 -3.44 -1.30
CA THR A 155 2.88 -4.33 -2.45
C THR A 155 1.60 -5.05 -2.91
N GLY A 156 0.44 -4.48 -2.60
CA GLY A 156 -0.88 -5.03 -2.92
C GLY A 156 -1.05 -5.56 -4.34
N PRO A 157 -0.53 -4.90 -5.39
CA PRO A 157 -0.65 -5.40 -6.76
C PRO A 157 0.14 -6.68 -7.01
N LEU A 158 1.36 -6.78 -6.45
CA LEU A 158 2.19 -7.97 -6.55
C LEU A 158 1.59 -9.13 -5.73
N THR A 159 1.01 -8.83 -4.56
CA THR A 159 0.20 -9.78 -3.80
C THR A 159 -1.01 -10.25 -4.63
N GLY A 160 -1.68 -9.36 -5.33
CA GLY A 160 -2.77 -9.68 -6.24
C GLY A 160 -2.37 -10.68 -7.32
N LEU A 161 -1.18 -10.53 -7.94
CA LEU A 161 -0.67 -11.47 -8.94
C LEU A 161 -0.53 -12.90 -8.39
N PHE A 162 -0.11 -13.04 -7.13
CA PHE A 162 -0.03 -14.35 -6.46
C PHE A 162 -1.43 -14.96 -6.24
N PHE A 163 -2.34 -14.22 -5.62
CA PHE A 163 -3.68 -14.74 -5.28
C PHE A 163 -4.60 -14.92 -6.48
N LEU A 164 -4.45 -14.13 -7.55
CA LEU A 164 -5.16 -14.33 -8.83
C LEU A 164 -4.78 -15.63 -9.53
N SER A 165 -3.71 -16.30 -9.08
CA SER A 165 -3.28 -17.59 -9.60
C SER A 165 -3.97 -18.77 -8.90
N LEU A 166 -4.75 -18.52 -7.85
CA LEU A 166 -5.60 -19.53 -7.20
C LEU A 166 -6.76 -19.93 -8.11
N LYS A 167 -7.10 -21.22 -8.11
CA LYS A 167 -8.30 -21.76 -8.78
C LYS A 167 -9.50 -21.71 -7.84
N GLU A 168 -9.85 -20.51 -7.39
CA GLU A 168 -10.90 -20.25 -6.41
C GLU A 168 -11.90 -19.19 -6.90
N ASP A 169 -13.04 -19.08 -6.25
CA ASP A 169 -13.99 -17.98 -6.50
C ASP A 169 -13.31 -16.62 -6.25
N ILE A 170 -13.60 -15.64 -7.09
CA ILE A 170 -13.06 -14.28 -6.99
C ILE A 170 -13.31 -13.64 -5.61
N LYS A 171 -14.41 -14.00 -4.94
CA LYS A 171 -14.74 -13.57 -3.57
C LYS A 171 -13.74 -14.09 -2.54
N ILE A 172 -13.24 -15.32 -2.71
CA ILE A 172 -12.23 -15.93 -1.83
C ILE A 172 -10.87 -15.28 -2.10
N ILE A 173 -10.51 -15.08 -3.37
CA ILE A 173 -9.28 -14.39 -3.77
C ILE A 173 -9.24 -12.98 -3.17
N GLN A 174 -10.33 -12.21 -3.30
CA GLN A 174 -10.42 -10.88 -2.71
C GLN A 174 -10.35 -10.93 -1.19
N ALA A 175 -11.02 -11.89 -0.53
CA ALA A 175 -10.94 -12.06 0.92
C ALA A 175 -9.51 -12.32 1.38
N ASN A 176 -8.77 -13.20 0.69
CA ASN A 176 -7.36 -13.46 0.96
C ASN A 176 -6.51 -12.18 0.85
N ILE A 177 -6.66 -11.43 -0.23
CA ILE A 177 -5.94 -10.16 -0.45
C ILE A 177 -6.23 -9.17 0.69
N GLN A 178 -7.49 -9.01 1.11
CA GLN A 178 -7.83 -8.09 2.21
C GLN A 178 -7.23 -8.54 3.54
N CYS A 179 -7.16 -9.84 3.81
CA CYS A 179 -6.47 -10.37 4.99
C CYS A 179 -4.96 -10.07 4.94
N ILE A 180 -4.33 -10.21 3.77
CA ILE A 180 -2.91 -9.89 3.63
C ILE A 180 -2.63 -8.40 3.77
N VAL A 181 -3.49 -7.53 3.23
CA VAL A 181 -3.36 -6.07 3.39
C VAL A 181 -3.41 -5.68 4.86
N ILE A 182 -4.35 -6.21 5.66
CA ILE A 182 -4.37 -5.89 7.10
C ILE A 182 -3.13 -6.43 7.81
N LEU A 183 -2.66 -7.64 7.48
CA LEU A 183 -1.47 -8.21 8.11
C LEU A 183 -0.21 -7.41 7.79
N THR A 184 -0.14 -6.86 6.58
CA THR A 184 0.93 -5.94 6.17
C THR A 184 0.87 -4.67 7.02
N VAL A 185 -0.28 -4.00 7.06
CA VAL A 185 -0.46 -2.77 7.86
C VAL A 185 -0.17 -3.02 9.34
N PHE A 186 -0.58 -4.17 9.86
CA PHE A 186 -0.30 -4.58 11.22
C PHE A 186 1.20 -4.79 11.46
N ALA A 187 1.94 -5.44 10.55
CA ALA A 187 3.38 -5.61 10.65
C ALA A 187 4.15 -4.26 10.66
N PHE A 188 3.75 -3.32 9.80
CA PHE A 188 4.28 -1.96 9.84
C PHE A 188 3.95 -1.28 11.18
N PHE A 189 2.69 -1.31 11.60
CA PHE A 189 2.26 -0.69 12.86
C PHE A 189 3.07 -1.23 14.06
N THR A 190 3.23 -2.55 14.18
CA THR A 190 3.98 -3.14 15.28
C THR A 190 5.46 -2.79 15.23
N TYR A 191 6.07 -2.72 14.05
CA TYR A 191 7.46 -2.28 13.91
C TYR A 191 7.64 -0.84 14.43
N PHE A 192 6.80 0.08 13.95
CA PHE A 192 6.86 1.48 14.38
C PHE A 192 6.57 1.65 15.88
N TYR A 193 5.59 0.90 16.40
CA TYR A 193 5.23 1.00 17.82
C TYR A 193 6.33 0.49 18.76
N PHE A 194 6.98 -0.64 18.42
CA PHE A 194 7.95 -1.28 19.32
C PHE A 194 9.41 -0.90 19.07
N ILE A 195 9.79 -0.45 17.88
CA ILE A 195 11.20 -0.25 17.49
C ILE A 195 11.52 1.23 17.29
N GLU A 196 10.82 1.92 16.37
CA GLU A 196 11.16 3.28 15.96
C GLU A 196 10.48 4.39 16.77
N GLY A 197 9.42 4.05 17.49
CA GLY A 197 8.58 5.01 18.19
C GLY A 197 7.47 5.55 17.27
N PHE A 198 6.24 5.14 17.56
CA PHE A 198 5.07 5.63 16.83
C PHE A 198 4.89 7.14 17.11
N ARG A 199 4.89 7.94 16.04
CA ARG A 199 4.70 9.40 16.15
C ARG A 199 3.22 9.73 16.23
N SER A 200 2.74 10.07 17.43
CA SER A 200 1.36 10.49 17.67
C SER A 200 0.92 11.70 16.85
N ASP A 201 1.86 12.55 16.44
CA ASP A 201 1.63 13.78 15.66
C ASP A 201 0.93 13.53 14.31
N TYR A 202 1.05 12.31 13.76
CA TYR A 202 0.44 11.95 12.48
C TYR A 202 -0.88 11.20 12.63
N LEU A 203 -1.30 10.88 13.86
CA LEU A 203 -2.53 10.13 14.13
C LEU A 203 -3.76 10.86 13.61
N LEU A 204 -3.92 12.13 13.97
CA LEU A 204 -5.06 12.93 13.53
C LEU A 204 -5.06 13.13 12.01
N LEU A 205 -3.90 13.41 11.42
CA LEU A 205 -3.77 13.57 9.97
C LEU A 205 -4.14 12.26 9.24
N GLY A 206 -3.66 11.10 9.71
CA GLY A 206 -4.03 9.80 9.16
C GLY A 206 -5.52 9.50 9.24
N LEU A 207 -6.17 9.83 10.36
CA LEU A 207 -7.62 9.70 10.51
C LEU A 207 -8.37 10.62 9.55
N ILE A 208 -7.95 11.88 9.40
CA ILE A 208 -8.56 12.81 8.47
C ILE A 208 -8.39 12.32 7.03
N MET A 209 -7.20 11.84 6.65
CA MET A 209 -6.93 11.32 5.30
C MET A 209 -7.67 10.02 4.98
N SER A 210 -8.19 9.31 5.98
CA SER A 210 -9.08 8.15 5.74
C SER A 210 -10.38 8.54 5.03
N ILE A 211 -10.86 9.79 5.21
CA ILE A 211 -12.10 10.29 4.61
C ILE A 211 -11.96 10.45 3.08
N PRO A 212 -11.05 11.27 2.54
CA PRO A 212 -10.88 11.40 1.10
C PRO A 212 -10.49 10.06 0.46
N LEU A 213 -9.71 9.22 1.16
CA LEU A 213 -9.39 7.87 0.70
C LEU A 213 -10.64 6.99 0.57
N ALA A 214 -11.56 7.02 1.55
CA ALA A 214 -12.81 6.26 1.50
C ALA A 214 -13.76 6.77 0.42
N ILE A 215 -13.84 8.09 0.22
CA ILE A 215 -14.61 8.72 -0.86
C ILE A 215 -14.04 8.30 -2.22
N GLY A 216 -12.71 8.36 -2.37
CA GLY A 216 -12.01 7.87 -3.55
C GLY A 216 -12.33 6.40 -3.82
N LEU A 217 -12.23 5.55 -2.80
CA LEU A 217 -12.53 4.12 -2.90
C LEU A 217 -13.94 3.86 -3.44
N LYS A 218 -14.96 4.50 -2.85
CA LYS A 218 -16.35 4.37 -3.34
C LYS A 218 -16.51 4.89 -4.77
N THR A 219 -15.86 5.99 -5.09
CA THR A 219 -15.89 6.57 -6.44
C THR A 219 -15.25 5.63 -7.47
N GLY A 220 -14.11 5.02 -7.13
CA GLY A 220 -13.45 4.01 -7.96
C GLY A 220 -14.30 2.76 -8.18
N GLN A 221 -14.97 2.27 -7.13
CA GLN A 221 -15.91 1.15 -7.23
C GLN A 221 -17.11 1.49 -8.12
N TYR A 222 -17.62 2.71 -8.02
CA TYR A 222 -18.69 3.20 -8.89
C TYR A 222 -18.23 3.28 -10.34
N LEU A 223 -17.05 3.87 -10.60
CA LEU A 223 -16.45 3.93 -11.95
C LEU A 223 -16.29 2.55 -12.58
N PHE A 224 -15.92 1.53 -11.80
CA PHE A 224 -15.79 0.15 -12.28
C PHE A 224 -17.08 -0.42 -12.88
N THR A 225 -18.26 0.10 -12.51
CA THR A 225 -19.55 -0.40 -13.03
C THR A 225 -19.84 0.00 -14.48
N PHE A 226 -19.21 1.06 -15.00
CA PHE A 226 -19.49 1.58 -16.34
C PHE A 226 -18.24 1.92 -17.17
N LEU A 227 -17.09 2.19 -16.54
CA LEU A 227 -15.86 2.53 -17.24
C LEU A 227 -15.06 1.26 -17.55
N PRO A 228 -14.75 0.94 -18.81
CA PRO A 228 -14.02 -0.28 -19.17
C PRO A 228 -12.56 -0.29 -18.70
N GLU A 229 -12.06 -1.48 -18.32
CA GLU A 229 -10.67 -1.66 -17.85
C GLU A 229 -9.65 -1.15 -18.87
N GLN A 230 -9.94 -1.32 -20.16
CA GLN A 230 -9.08 -0.89 -21.27
C GLN A 230 -8.80 0.62 -21.26
N VAL A 231 -9.71 1.43 -20.70
CA VAL A 231 -9.55 2.88 -20.58
C VAL A 231 -8.83 3.24 -19.28
N PHE A 232 -9.19 2.60 -18.17
CA PHE A 232 -8.65 2.96 -16.86
C PHE A 232 -7.22 2.49 -16.62
N ARG A 233 -6.87 1.33 -17.17
CA ARG A 233 -5.59 0.67 -16.93
C ARG A 233 -4.39 1.46 -17.48
N PRO A 234 -4.41 2.01 -18.71
CA PRO A 234 -3.35 2.91 -19.19
C PRO A 234 -3.18 4.15 -18.31
N ILE A 235 -4.29 4.77 -17.87
CA ILE A 235 -4.26 5.96 -17.00
C ILE A 235 -3.55 5.65 -15.69
N THR A 236 -3.86 4.49 -15.09
CA THR A 236 -3.20 4.02 -13.87
C THR A 236 -1.70 3.84 -14.09
N TYR A 237 -1.30 3.21 -15.19
CA TYR A 237 0.12 2.97 -15.49
C TYR A 237 0.90 4.25 -15.74
N ILE A 238 0.34 5.19 -16.50
CA ILE A 238 0.94 6.50 -16.73
C ILE A 238 1.14 7.22 -15.40
N CYS A 239 0.12 7.19 -14.52
CA CYS A 239 0.21 7.81 -13.20
C CYS A 239 1.32 7.17 -12.35
N LEU A 240 1.40 5.85 -12.27
CA LEU A 240 2.42 5.14 -11.49
C LEU A 240 3.83 5.37 -12.03
N ILE A 241 4.03 5.33 -13.35
CA ILE A 241 5.33 5.60 -13.97
C ILE A 241 5.74 7.05 -13.73
N SER A 242 4.82 8.01 -13.89
CA SER A 242 5.11 9.43 -13.65
C SER A 242 5.46 9.69 -12.19
N LEU A 243 4.78 9.02 -11.26
CA LEU A 243 5.03 9.12 -9.83
C LEU A 243 6.40 8.52 -9.46
N GLY A 244 6.71 7.33 -9.98
CA GLY A 244 8.02 6.69 -9.77
C GLY A 244 9.17 7.53 -10.35
N ALA A 245 8.99 8.09 -11.55
CA ALA A 245 9.98 8.98 -12.15
C ALA A 245 10.16 10.28 -11.34
N SER A 246 9.07 10.84 -10.81
CA SER A 246 9.10 12.02 -9.96
C SER A 246 9.85 11.77 -8.66
N LEU A 247 9.69 10.60 -8.04
CA LEU A 247 10.46 10.21 -6.86
C LEU A 247 11.96 10.11 -7.18
N CYS A 248 12.33 9.40 -8.25
CA CYS A 248 13.72 9.28 -8.66
C CYS A 248 14.38 10.64 -8.93
N PHE A 249 13.66 11.56 -9.55
CA PHE A 249 14.17 12.88 -9.90
C PHE A 249 14.30 13.82 -8.69
N ASN A 250 13.39 13.74 -7.73
CA ASN A 250 13.41 14.59 -6.53
C ASN A 250 14.29 14.03 -5.40
N ALA A 251 14.68 12.76 -5.46
CA ALA A 251 15.43 12.11 -4.40
C ALA A 251 16.73 12.83 -4.00
N TYR A 252 17.46 13.40 -4.96
CA TYR A 252 18.77 14.03 -4.76
C TYR A 252 18.77 15.55 -5.02
N LYS A 253 17.59 16.19 -4.98
CA LYS A 253 17.46 17.64 -5.09
C LYS A 253 17.29 18.28 -3.72
#